data_AF-A0A3B9G7C2-F1
#
_entry.id   AF-A0A3B9G7C2-F1
#
_cell.length_a   1.000
_cell.length_b   1.000
_cell.length_c   1.000
_cell.angle_alpha   90.00
_cell.angle_beta   90.00
_cell.angle_gamma   90.00
#
_symmetry.space_group_name_H-M   'P 1'
#
loop_
_entity.id
_entity.type
_entity.pdbx_description
1 polymer ?
#
loop_
_entity_poly.entity_id
_entity_poly.type
_entity_poly.pdbx_seq_one_letter_code
_entity_poly.pdbx_strand_id
1 'polypeptide(L)'
;MSKFSGVTQLARTETGDPKKKAFSGRVTFRGLTKSQLSQIRVIPESGSCLIEPYNKSYDQVDGLWVMGTQGNEWFKIPDHSEAWVGEEPAKFEGTAHLRSLKIYYRSSPILHFVGAMRNGLKNPGWVSDSGSTKSPLSAPW
;
A
#
# COMPACT_ATOMS: atom_id res chain seq x y z
N MET A 1 -42.05 -39.07 9.33
CA MET A 1 -40.84 -39.23 10.18
C MET A 1 -39.62 -38.96 9.32
N SER A 2 -38.78 -38.06 9.80
CA SER A 2 -37.56 -37.53 9.18
C SER A 2 -36.57 -38.60 8.74
N LYS A 3 -35.75 -38.25 7.73
CA LYS A 3 -34.29 -38.12 7.89
C LYS A 3 -33.66 -37.46 6.67
N PHE A 4 -33.34 -36.18 6.84
CA PHE A 4 -32.27 -35.49 6.12
C PHE A 4 -30.95 -36.23 6.38
N SER A 5 -30.19 -36.52 5.34
CA SER A 5 -28.77 -36.86 5.48
C SER A 5 -27.98 -35.81 4.71
N GLY A 6 -27.59 -34.76 5.42
CA GLY A 6 -26.70 -33.73 4.92
C GLY A 6 -25.27 -34.26 4.89
N VAL A 7 -24.68 -34.32 3.69
CA VAL A 7 -23.23 -34.36 3.54
C VAL A 7 -22.80 -32.92 3.36
N THR A 8 -22.52 -32.24 4.48
CA THR A 8 -21.84 -30.96 4.46
C THR A 8 -20.41 -31.22 4.01
N GLN A 9 -20.15 -30.96 2.73
CA GLN A 9 -18.81 -30.91 2.16
C GLN A 9 -18.10 -29.72 2.83
N LEU A 10 -17.24 -30.02 3.81
CA LEU A 10 -16.34 -29.05 4.41
C LEU A 10 -15.45 -28.50 3.29
N ALA A 11 -15.72 -27.25 2.91
CA ALA A 11 -14.83 -26.48 2.05
C ALA A 11 -13.47 -26.41 2.75
N ARG A 12 -12.48 -27.06 2.16
CA ARG A 12 -11.08 -26.92 2.53
C ARG A 12 -10.73 -25.44 2.44
N THR A 13 -10.60 -24.80 3.59
CA THR A 13 -9.95 -23.50 3.69
C THR A 13 -8.47 -23.76 3.43
N GLU A 14 -8.06 -23.67 2.17
CA GLU A 14 -6.65 -23.52 1.83
C GLU A 14 -6.20 -22.15 2.37
N THR A 15 -5.71 -22.14 3.60
CA THR A 15 -4.82 -21.10 4.11
C THR A 15 -3.50 -21.19 3.33
N GLY A 16 -3.54 -20.82 2.07
CA GLY A 16 -2.34 -20.52 1.30
C GLY A 16 -1.83 -19.16 1.76
N ASP A 17 -0.61 -19.10 2.29
CA ASP A 17 0.07 -17.82 2.48
C ASP A 17 -0.07 -16.99 1.19
N PRO A 18 -0.47 -15.72 1.27
CA PRO A 18 -0.63 -14.91 0.06
C PRO A 18 0.71 -14.88 -0.67
N LYS A 19 0.73 -15.46 -1.89
CA LYS A 19 1.93 -15.52 -2.74
C LYS A 19 2.49 -14.11 -2.87
N LYS A 20 3.75 -13.92 -2.46
CA LYS A 20 4.46 -12.65 -2.66
C LYS A 20 4.39 -12.28 -4.14
N LYS A 21 3.82 -11.12 -4.45
CA LYS A 21 3.82 -10.61 -5.82
C LYS A 21 5.26 -10.30 -6.19
N ALA A 22 5.73 -10.77 -7.35
CA ALA A 22 7.09 -10.47 -7.81
C ALA A 22 7.33 -8.97 -8.04
N PHE A 23 6.27 -8.16 -8.06
CA PHE A 23 6.24 -6.80 -8.59
C PHE A 23 5.44 -5.80 -7.76
N SER A 24 5.35 -5.99 -6.45
CA SER A 24 4.62 -5.07 -5.58
C SER A 24 5.29 -3.72 -5.41
N GLY A 25 4.54 -2.74 -4.90
CA GLY A 25 5.08 -1.49 -4.42
C GLY A 25 6.06 -1.68 -3.26
N ARG A 26 6.98 -0.72 -3.11
CA ARG A 26 7.95 -0.65 -2.01
C ARG A 26 7.93 0.72 -1.35
N VAL A 27 8.06 0.75 -0.03
CA VAL A 27 8.29 1.99 0.72
C VAL A 27 9.49 1.86 1.64
N THR A 28 10.29 2.91 1.75
CA THR A 28 11.42 2.99 2.67
C THR A 28 11.28 4.21 3.58
N PHE A 29 11.39 4.00 4.89
CA PHE A 29 11.41 5.07 5.88
C PHE A 29 12.84 5.22 6.40
N ARG A 30 13.36 6.45 6.42
CA ARG A 30 14.67 6.77 6.98
C ARG A 30 14.69 8.15 7.61
N GLY A 31 15.48 8.29 8.68
CA GLY A 31 15.64 9.57 9.39
C GLY A 31 14.39 10.06 10.12
N LEU A 32 13.35 9.23 10.29
CA LEU A 32 12.11 9.64 10.95
C LEU A 32 12.15 9.43 12.46
N THR A 33 11.60 10.39 13.21
CA THR A 33 11.39 10.27 14.65
C THR A 33 10.23 9.32 14.97
N LYS A 34 10.18 8.81 16.21
CA LYS A 34 9.04 7.99 16.69
C LYS A 34 7.70 8.71 16.54
N SER A 35 7.66 10.02 16.80
CA SER A 35 6.44 10.82 16.67
C SER A 35 5.99 11.00 15.22
N GLN A 36 6.90 10.95 14.25
CA GLN A 36 6.55 10.99 12.83
C GLN A 36 6.05 9.63 12.34
N LEU A 37 6.73 8.55 12.74
CA LEU A 37 6.34 7.17 12.40
C LEU A 37 4.97 6.81 12.98
N SER A 38 4.65 7.27 14.19
CA SER A 38 3.35 6.98 14.83
C SER A 38 2.16 7.56 14.07
N GLN A 39 2.37 8.56 13.22
CA GLN A 39 1.33 9.19 12.39
C GLN A 39 1.10 8.46 11.06
N ILE A 40 1.86 7.40 10.77
CA ILE A 40 1.83 6.70 9.49
C ILE A 40 1.39 5.25 9.74
N ARG A 41 0.62 4.67 8.83
CA ARG A 41 0.44 3.22 8.73
C ARG A 41 0.73 2.75 7.31
N VAL A 42 1.45 1.64 7.19
CA VAL A 42 1.72 0.97 5.92
C VAL A 42 0.55 0.05 5.59
N ILE A 43 0.09 0.10 4.34
CA ILE A 43 -0.93 -0.79 3.79
C ILE A 43 -0.19 -1.91 3.05
N PRO A 44 -0.14 -3.14 3.59
CA PRO A 44 0.45 -4.26 2.87
C PRO A 44 -0.44 -4.66 1.68
N GLU A 45 0.20 -5.14 0.62
CA GLU A 45 -0.45 -5.65 -0.60
C GLU A 45 -1.42 -6.81 -0.32
N SER A 46 -1.17 -7.55 0.76
CA SER A 46 -2.03 -8.65 1.20
C SER A 46 -3.41 -8.21 1.70
N GLY A 47 -3.58 -6.91 2.02
CA GLY A 47 -4.81 -6.41 2.65
C GLY A 47 -5.10 -7.03 4.02
N SER A 48 -4.07 -7.50 4.73
CA SER A 48 -4.20 -8.21 6.01
C SER A 48 -4.45 -7.26 7.19
N CYS A 49 -3.43 -6.50 7.58
CA CYS A 49 -3.52 -5.52 8.65
C CYS A 49 -2.60 -4.33 8.41
N LEU A 50 -2.99 -3.18 8.95
CA LEU A 50 -2.16 -1.98 8.90
C LEU A 50 -0.93 -2.14 9.80
N ILE A 51 0.23 -1.73 9.30
CA ILE A 51 1.51 -1.88 9.99
C ILE A 51 2.00 -0.52 10.47
N GLU A 52 2.40 -0.42 11.73
CA GLU A 52 3.15 0.73 12.22
C GLU A 52 4.59 0.68 11.68
N PRO A 53 5.05 1.72 10.95
CA PRO A 53 6.37 1.69 10.33
C PRO A 53 7.51 1.93 11.31
N TYR A 54 8.67 1.39 10.98
CA TYR A 54 9.98 1.71 11.53
C TYR A 54 10.88 2.24 10.41
N ASN A 55 12.03 2.84 10.76
CA ASN A 55 13.05 3.25 9.79
C ASN A 55 13.70 2.03 9.10
N LYS A 56 12.99 1.46 8.14
CA LYS A 56 13.40 0.34 7.29
C LYS A 56 12.63 0.36 5.98
N SER A 57 12.97 -0.59 5.10
CA SER A 57 12.21 -0.86 3.89
C SER A 57 11.11 -1.89 4.15
N TYR A 58 9.97 -1.67 3.49
CA TYR A 58 8.83 -2.57 3.44
C TYR A 58 8.55 -2.88 1.97
N ASP A 59 8.77 -4.14 1.59
CA ASP A 59 8.36 -4.68 0.31
C ASP A 59 6.92 -5.20 0.41
N GLN A 60 6.20 -5.36 -0.70
CA GLN A 60 4.79 -5.82 -0.70
C GLN A 60 3.83 -4.81 -0.07
N VAL A 61 3.89 -3.55 -0.52
CA VAL A 61 3.00 -2.50 -0.06
C VAL A 61 2.15 -1.94 -1.20
N ASP A 62 0.91 -1.65 -0.87
CA ASP A 62 -0.07 -1.02 -1.76
C ASP A 62 -0.03 0.51 -1.59
N GLY A 63 0.38 0.98 -0.41
CA GLY A 63 0.46 2.39 -0.07
C GLY A 63 0.56 2.68 1.43
N LEU A 64 0.23 3.92 1.82
CA LEU A 64 0.32 4.42 3.19
C LEU A 64 -0.92 5.22 3.60
N TRP A 65 -1.39 5.01 4.82
CA TRP A 65 -2.26 5.93 5.53
C TRP A 65 -1.47 6.90 6.39
N VAL A 66 -2.00 8.11 6.51
CA VAL A 66 -1.38 9.16 7.31
C VAL A 66 -2.45 9.88 8.09
N MET A 67 -2.22 10.05 9.39
CA MET A 67 -3.12 10.80 10.25
C MET A 67 -3.36 12.22 9.72
N GLY A 68 -4.61 12.66 9.70
CA GLY A 68 -5.00 14.04 9.35
C GLY A 68 -4.69 14.45 7.91
N THR A 69 -4.57 13.50 6.98
CA THR A 69 -4.79 13.80 5.56
C THR A 69 -6.24 14.24 5.35
N GLN A 70 -6.48 15.12 4.38
CA GLN A 70 -7.83 15.60 4.10
C GLN A 70 -8.66 14.47 3.46
N GLY A 71 -9.90 14.27 3.90
CA GLY A 71 -10.91 13.50 3.15
C GLY A 71 -10.60 12.03 2.83
N ASN A 72 -10.23 11.20 3.83
CA ASN A 72 -9.93 9.77 3.62
C ASN A 72 -8.94 9.55 2.46
N GLU A 73 -7.93 10.40 2.33
CA GLU A 73 -6.89 10.21 1.33
C GLU A 73 -5.76 9.33 1.86
N TRP A 74 -5.26 8.45 0.98
CA TRP A 74 -4.09 7.62 1.21
C TRP A 74 -3.08 7.79 0.09
N PHE A 75 -1.81 7.53 0.39
CA PHE A 75 -0.75 7.60 -0.60
C PHE A 75 -0.59 6.22 -1.26
N LYS A 76 -1.08 6.06 -2.49
CA LYS A 76 -0.98 4.81 -3.24
C LYS A 76 0.40 4.67 -3.87
N ILE A 77 0.97 3.47 -3.79
CA ILE A 77 2.22 3.07 -4.43
C ILE A 77 1.89 1.93 -5.39
N PRO A 78 1.76 2.19 -6.71
CA PRO A 78 1.47 1.14 -7.67
C PRO A 78 2.54 0.05 -7.69
N ASP A 79 2.17 -1.12 -8.21
CA ASP A 79 3.10 -2.21 -8.53
C ASP A 79 4.33 -1.67 -9.28
N HIS A 80 5.49 -2.23 -9.00
CA HIS A 80 6.79 -1.79 -9.51
C HIS A 80 7.22 -0.36 -9.16
N SER A 81 6.49 0.35 -8.30
CA SER A 81 6.86 1.70 -7.87
C SER A 81 7.51 1.69 -6.49
N GLU A 82 8.29 2.72 -6.22
CA GLU A 82 8.98 2.88 -4.95
C GLU A 82 8.75 4.27 -4.37
N ALA A 83 8.64 4.33 -3.05
CA ALA A 83 8.58 5.56 -2.29
C ALA A 83 9.61 5.58 -1.15
N TRP A 84 10.11 6.77 -0.83
CA TRP A 84 10.99 7.04 0.31
C TRP A 84 10.41 8.17 1.13
N VAL A 85 10.30 7.98 2.44
CA VAL A 85 9.77 8.98 3.36
C VAL A 85 10.88 9.41 4.32
N GLY A 86 11.11 10.72 4.40
CA GLY A 86 12.17 11.32 5.22
C GLY A 86 13.40 11.67 4.39
N GLU A 87 14.37 10.76 4.31
CA GLU A 87 15.61 10.98 3.55
C GLU A 87 15.42 10.87 2.03
N GLU A 88 16.13 11.74 1.31
CA GLU A 88 16.16 11.75 -0.16
C GLU A 88 16.97 10.57 -0.70
N PRO A 89 16.43 9.78 -1.65
CA PRO A 89 17.18 8.74 -2.32
C PRO A 89 18.07 9.32 -3.44
N ALA A 90 19.13 8.60 -3.83
CA ALA A 90 20.03 9.03 -4.90
C ALA A 90 19.34 9.21 -6.28
N LYS A 91 18.22 8.52 -6.53
CA LYS A 91 17.45 8.60 -7.78
C LYS A 91 15.95 8.53 -7.49
N PHE A 92 15.23 9.57 -7.87
CA PHE A 92 13.76 9.66 -7.81
C PHE A 92 13.24 10.44 -9.02
N GLU A 93 11.93 10.35 -9.26
CA GLU A 93 11.26 10.99 -10.41
C GLU A 93 10.33 12.12 -9.95
N GLY A 94 9.80 12.04 -8.74
CA GLY A 94 8.91 13.06 -8.20
C GLY A 94 8.90 13.09 -6.68
N THR A 95 8.23 14.11 -6.16
CA THR A 95 8.01 14.27 -4.73
C THR A 95 6.55 14.55 -4.42
N ALA A 96 6.06 14.02 -3.32
CA ALA A 96 4.82 14.41 -2.67
C ALA A 96 5.14 14.92 -1.25
N HIS A 97 4.20 15.64 -0.66
CA HIS A 97 4.33 16.12 0.71
C HIS A 97 3.43 15.35 1.65
N LEU A 98 3.96 15.12 2.84
CA LEU A 98 3.37 14.42 3.94
C LEU A 98 3.41 15.34 5.17
N ARG A 99 2.47 16.27 5.28
CA ARG A 99 2.59 17.38 6.24
C ARG A 99 3.95 18.08 6.07
N SER A 100 4.83 18.04 7.08
CA SER A 100 6.19 18.58 7.04
C SER A 100 7.25 17.61 6.47
N LEU A 101 6.88 16.36 6.19
CA LEU A 101 7.75 15.35 5.60
C LEU A 101 7.64 15.35 4.08
N LYS A 102 8.73 14.95 3.42
CA LYS A 102 8.76 14.73 1.98
C LYS A 102 8.68 13.24 1.69
N ILE A 103 7.88 12.89 0.69
CA ILE A 103 7.86 11.58 0.06
C ILE A 103 8.53 11.74 -1.29
N TYR A 104 9.63 11.04 -1.52
CA TYR A 104 10.25 10.89 -2.83
C TYR A 104 9.68 9.64 -3.46
N TYR A 105 9.46 9.63 -4.77
CA TYR A 105 8.98 8.44 -5.44
C TYR A 105 9.56 8.28 -6.84
N ARG A 106 9.51 7.05 -7.33
CA ARG A 106 9.74 6.70 -8.73
C ARG A 106 8.78 5.58 -9.14
N SER A 107 8.41 5.60 -10.40
CA SER A 107 7.72 4.49 -11.05
C SER A 107 8.75 3.63 -11.77
N SER A 108 8.48 2.33 -11.92
CA SER A 108 9.31 1.54 -12.83
C SER A 108 8.99 1.90 -14.27
N PRO A 109 10.00 2.05 -15.15
CA PRO A 109 9.80 2.23 -16.60
C PRO A 109 8.93 1.14 -17.22
N ILE A 110 8.86 -0.05 -16.60
CA ILE A 110 8.07 -1.18 -17.08
C ILE A 110 6.55 -0.88 -17.04
N LEU A 111 6.07 -0.06 -16.10
CA LEU A 111 4.66 0.38 -16.03
C LEU A 111 4.23 1.19 -17.25
N HIS A 112 5.17 1.80 -17.98
CA HIS A 112 4.86 2.49 -19.23
C HIS A 112 4.60 1.52 -20.40
N PHE A 113 5.07 0.28 -20.31
CA PHE A 113 5.02 -0.72 -21.38
C PHE A 113 3.97 -1.83 -21.15
N VAL A 114 3.78 -2.29 -19.91
CA VAL A 114 2.64 -3.18 -19.59
C VAL A 114 1.44 -2.29 -19.40
N GLY A 115 0.55 -2.28 -20.40
CA GLY A 115 -0.63 -1.42 -20.45
C GLY A 115 -1.31 -1.29 -19.09
N ALA A 116 -1.11 -0.12 -18.46
CA ALA A 116 -1.87 0.32 -17.30
C ALA A 116 -3.35 0.06 -17.61
N MET A 117 -3.91 -0.96 -16.96
CA MET A 117 -5.30 -1.34 -17.14
C MET A 117 -6.16 -0.09 -16.99
N ARG A 118 -7.06 0.11 -17.97
CA ARG A 118 -8.08 1.17 -18.03
C ARG A 118 -8.41 1.67 -16.62
N ASN A 119 -7.94 2.88 -16.28
CA ASN A 119 -8.22 3.63 -15.04
C ASN A 119 -7.25 3.48 -13.84
N GLY A 120 -6.09 2.83 -14.00
CA GLY A 120 -5.08 2.73 -12.93
C GLY A 120 -4.13 3.94 -12.80
N LEU A 121 -3.71 4.23 -11.57
CA LEU A 121 -2.72 5.27 -11.25
C LEU A 121 -1.33 4.87 -11.78
N LYS A 122 -0.69 5.73 -12.58
CA LYS A 122 0.60 5.44 -13.25
C LYS A 122 1.83 5.72 -12.39
N ASN A 123 1.69 6.61 -11.41
CA ASN A 123 2.78 7.04 -10.52
C ASN A 123 2.30 7.07 -9.08
N PRO A 124 3.15 6.84 -8.08
CA PRO A 124 2.78 7.03 -6.68
C PRO A 124 2.18 8.41 -6.41
N GLY A 125 1.13 8.46 -5.58
CA GLY A 125 0.40 9.71 -5.35
C GLY A 125 -0.71 9.59 -4.33
N TRP A 126 -1.16 10.75 -3.86
CA TRP A 126 -2.35 10.87 -3.01
C TRP A 126 -3.60 10.58 -3.82
N VAL A 127 -4.45 9.71 -3.30
CA VAL A 127 -5.74 9.36 -3.90
C VAL A 127 -6.83 9.34 -2.84
N SER A 128 -8.04 9.73 -3.24
CA SER A 128 -9.21 9.60 -2.38
C SER A 128 -9.61 8.13 -2.25
N ASP A 129 -9.99 7.70 -1.05
CA ASP A 129 -10.47 6.35 -0.77
C ASP A 129 -11.91 6.14 -1.26
N SER A 130 -12.08 6.01 -2.58
CA SER A 130 -13.38 5.84 -3.24
C SER A 130 -13.26 5.16 -4.60
N GLY A 131 -14.35 4.56 -5.09
CA GLY A 131 -14.41 3.99 -6.43
C GLY A 131 -13.29 2.99 -6.72
N SER A 132 -12.53 3.23 -7.79
CA SER A 132 -11.41 2.38 -8.21
C SER A 132 -10.11 2.60 -7.44
N THR A 133 -10.03 3.65 -6.60
CA THR A 133 -8.86 3.97 -5.75
C THR A 133 -9.13 3.66 -4.28
N LYS A 134 -10.17 2.88 -4.00
CA LYS A 134 -10.50 2.43 -2.65
C LYS A 134 -9.34 1.59 -2.09
N SER A 135 -8.90 1.93 -0.89
CA SER A 135 -7.91 1.18 -0.14
C SER A 135 -8.47 -0.20 0.24
N PRO A 136 -7.65 -1.27 0.23
CA PRO A 136 -8.07 -2.57 0.76
C PRO A 136 -8.26 -2.56 2.28
N LEU A 137 -7.72 -1.56 2.98
CA LEU A 137 -7.79 -1.40 4.42
C LEU A 137 -8.29 -0.01 4.80
N SER A 138 -9.27 0.06 5.71
CA SER A 138 -9.77 1.31 6.26
C SER A 138 -8.67 2.12 6.95
N ALA A 139 -8.81 3.45 6.95
CA ALA A 139 -7.95 4.31 7.75
C ALA A 139 -8.01 3.92 9.25
N PRO A 140 -6.89 3.97 9.97
CA PRO A 140 -6.84 3.61 11.39
C PRO A 140 -7.31 4.75 12.32
N TRP A 141 -7.68 5.92 11.77
CA TRP A 141 -8.10 7.12 12.49
C TRP A 141 -9.35 7.70 11.84
#